data_AF-A0A811JTD9-F1
#
_entry.id   AF-A0A811JTD9-F1
#
_cell.length_a   1.000
_cell.length_b   1.000
_cell.length_c   1.000
_cell.angle_alpha   90.00
_cell.angle_beta   90.00
_cell.angle_gamma   90.00
#
_symmetry.space_group_name_H-M   'P 1'
#
loop_
_entity.id
_entity.type
_entity.pdbx_description
1 polymer ?
#
loop_
_entity_poly.entity_id
_entity_poly.type
_entity_poly.pdbx_seq_one_letter_code
_entity_poly.pdbx_strand_id
1 'polypeptide(L)'
;MRSLGFRYSDKVLKGDCFIVDPYVDFRSLFRDKSLKESLLKRGKQVGLDLVEKNYASWWSCYQTYLNDSSPTNKQVLKSSWPSLQAVLKLPPVIQECHIGEIKQCDVANKHQVSAEFVLDDVALECMNNIKNAIRVSTPSIVRSAVLEGCNVEVDRHLGIADSDPQNYVVGTSLPSTLSLLVRKELTNSKVFPCTLISAGKGYSANNGQILEQKLVSLLRLSSSNGFTELLNDVVSIIARINPNVTITPVQPNDLTNYEAAACTIAIDRVDVAKVSSVGDYISRRLHVVKSGRFVNMTHALIYCDLLKKFVD
;
A
#
# COMPACT_ATOMS: atom_id res chain seq x y z
N MET A 1 9.92 -10.86 20.99
CA MET A 1 8.51 -11.00 20.54
C MET A 1 8.47 -12.10 19.49
N ARG A 2 7.80 -13.24 19.76
CA ARG A 2 7.78 -14.38 18.84
C ARG A 2 6.79 -14.06 17.72
N SER A 3 7.22 -14.07 16.45
CA SER A 3 6.21 -14.22 15.41
C SER A 3 5.45 -15.52 15.71
N LEU A 4 4.18 -15.59 15.35
CA LEU A 4 3.56 -16.88 15.07
C LEU A 4 4.23 -17.44 13.80
N GLY A 5 5.55 -17.71 13.90
CA GLY A 5 6.30 -18.47 12.94
C GLY A 5 5.74 -19.87 13.03
N PHE A 6 4.73 -20.12 12.21
CA PHE A 6 4.40 -21.47 11.81
C PHE A 6 5.59 -21.94 10.98
N ARG A 7 6.52 -22.64 11.63
CA ARG A 7 7.56 -23.42 10.97
C ARG A 7 7.60 -24.75 11.68
N TYR A 8 7.29 -25.83 10.97
CA TYR A 8 7.69 -27.18 11.34
C TYR A 8 8.05 -27.97 10.09
N SER A 9 8.95 -28.91 10.32
CA SER A 9 9.52 -29.90 9.41
C SER A 9 8.51 -30.57 8.48
N ASP A 10 8.93 -30.66 7.22
CA ASP A 10 8.63 -31.68 6.21
C ASP A 10 7.23 -31.73 5.59
N LYS A 11 6.26 -30.92 6.02
CA LYS A 11 4.97 -30.75 5.32
C LYS A 11 4.49 -29.30 5.35
N VAL A 12 4.69 -28.60 4.24
CA VAL A 12 4.24 -27.21 4.00
C VAL A 12 2.71 -27.18 4.05
N LEU A 13 2.15 -26.53 5.08
CA LEU A 13 0.74 -26.14 5.08
C LEU A 13 0.63 -24.74 4.47
N LYS A 14 -0.38 -24.52 3.62
CA LYS A 14 -0.73 -23.19 3.06
C LYS A 14 -1.11 -22.22 4.21
N GLY A 15 -0.12 -21.60 4.85
CA GLY A 15 -0.35 -20.75 6.03
C GLY A 15 0.89 -20.01 6.57
N ASP A 16 2.10 -20.32 6.09
CA ASP A 16 3.36 -19.78 6.65
C ASP A 16 3.76 -18.40 6.08
N CYS A 17 2.86 -17.77 5.33
CA CYS A 17 3.15 -16.63 4.46
C CYS A 17 2.51 -15.31 4.91
N PHE A 18 2.21 -15.12 6.20
CA PHE A 18 1.50 -13.92 6.67
C PHE A 18 2.38 -13.07 7.60
N ILE A 19 2.47 -11.77 7.33
CA ILE A 19 3.17 -10.80 8.20
C ILE A 19 2.21 -10.22 9.24
N VAL A 20 0.89 -10.39 9.08
CA VAL A 20 -0.11 -9.77 9.94
C VAL A 20 0.13 -10.08 11.40
N ASP A 21 0.35 -9.02 12.15
CA ASP A 21 0.49 -9.09 13.58
C ASP A 21 -0.85 -9.56 14.18
N PRO A 22 -0.90 -10.70 14.90
CA PRO A 22 -2.10 -11.18 15.57
C PRO A 22 -2.64 -10.19 16.63
N TYR A 23 -1.90 -9.13 16.97
CA TYR A 23 -2.37 -8.05 17.86
C TYR A 23 -3.28 -7.02 17.18
N VAL A 24 -3.51 -7.08 15.86
CA VAL A 24 -4.50 -6.20 15.21
C VAL A 24 -5.91 -6.66 15.56
N ASP A 25 -6.57 -5.91 16.42
CA ASP A 25 -7.97 -6.15 16.79
C ASP A 25 -8.93 -5.60 15.73
N PHE A 26 -9.51 -6.49 14.92
CA PHE A 26 -10.51 -6.12 13.92
C PHE A 26 -11.94 -5.98 14.47
N ARG A 27 -12.20 -6.17 15.77
CA ARG A 27 -13.57 -6.08 16.31
C ARG A 27 -14.18 -4.69 16.11
N SER A 28 -13.37 -3.64 16.14
CA SER A 28 -13.85 -2.28 15.87
C SER A 28 -14.31 -2.09 14.42
N LEU A 29 -13.79 -2.88 13.47
CA LEU A 29 -14.16 -2.81 12.06
C LEU A 29 -15.64 -3.14 11.87
N PHE A 30 -16.16 -4.15 12.56
CA PHE A 30 -17.56 -4.58 12.46
C PHE A 30 -18.55 -3.62 13.14
N ARG A 31 -18.07 -2.72 14.00
CA ARG A 31 -18.90 -1.67 14.61
C ARG A 31 -19.12 -0.49 13.68
N ASP A 32 -18.29 -0.35 12.65
CA ASP A 32 -18.38 0.73 11.69
C ASP A 32 -19.48 0.45 10.65
N LYS A 33 -20.58 1.18 10.77
CA LYS A 33 -21.73 1.05 9.85
C LYS A 33 -21.37 1.38 8.40
N SER A 34 -20.34 2.20 8.18
CA SER A 34 -19.92 2.60 6.83
C SER A 34 -19.19 1.47 6.08
N LEU A 35 -18.71 0.43 6.77
CA LEU A 35 -18.05 -0.71 6.14
C LEU A 35 -18.97 -1.42 5.14
N LYS A 36 -20.22 -1.66 5.51
CA LYS A 36 -21.20 -2.35 4.65
C LYS A 36 -21.46 -1.54 3.38
N GLU A 37 -21.68 -0.24 3.52
CA GLU A 37 -21.87 0.66 2.40
C GLU A 37 -20.63 0.73 1.50
N SER A 38 -19.45 0.79 2.11
CA SER A 38 -18.17 0.81 1.38
C SER A 38 -17.97 -0.46 0.55
N LEU A 39 -18.28 -1.64 1.10
CA LEU A 39 -18.18 -2.91 0.36
C LEU A 39 -19.14 -2.95 -0.83
N LEU A 40 -20.38 -2.47 -0.65
CA LEU A 40 -21.35 -2.37 -1.73
C LEU A 40 -20.87 -1.41 -2.84
N LYS A 41 -20.33 -0.24 -2.48
CA LYS A 41 -19.74 0.72 -3.42
C LYS A 41 -18.56 0.12 -4.21
N ARG A 42 -17.77 -0.77 -3.58
CA ARG A 42 -16.70 -1.54 -4.24
C ARG A 42 -17.20 -2.71 -5.10
N GLY A 43 -18.51 -2.95 -5.17
CA GLY A 43 -19.09 -4.11 -5.86
C GLY A 43 -18.83 -5.45 -5.16
N LYS A 44 -18.48 -5.44 -3.86
CA LYS A 44 -18.21 -6.66 -3.08
C LYS A 44 -19.43 -7.06 -2.26
N GLN A 45 -19.97 -8.25 -2.52
CA GLN A 45 -21.02 -8.86 -1.69
C GLN A 45 -20.37 -9.81 -0.68
N VAL A 46 -20.22 -9.36 0.56
CA VAL A 46 -19.63 -10.14 1.65
C VAL A 46 -20.67 -10.31 2.76
N GLY A 47 -20.88 -11.55 3.20
CA GLY A 47 -21.70 -11.85 4.38
C GLY A 47 -21.01 -11.41 5.67
N LEU A 48 -21.08 -10.11 5.98
CA LEU A 48 -20.37 -9.50 7.12
C LEU A 48 -20.69 -10.20 8.45
N ASP A 49 -21.94 -10.57 8.69
CA ASP A 49 -22.36 -11.24 9.94
C ASP A 49 -21.63 -12.58 10.14
N LEU A 50 -21.44 -13.34 9.04
CA LEU A 50 -20.71 -14.60 9.07
C LEU A 50 -19.21 -14.36 9.31
N VAL A 51 -18.64 -13.33 8.65
CA VAL A 51 -17.23 -12.95 8.81
C VAL A 51 -16.95 -12.50 10.25
N GLU A 52 -17.82 -11.68 10.84
CA GLU A 52 -17.73 -11.24 12.24
C GLU A 52 -17.80 -12.43 13.21
N LYS A 53 -18.80 -13.31 13.03
CA LYS A 53 -18.96 -14.50 13.87
C LYS A 53 -17.74 -15.41 13.82
N ASN A 54 -17.24 -15.68 12.61
CA ASN A 54 -16.05 -16.51 12.40
C ASN A 54 -14.81 -15.88 13.04
N TYR A 55 -14.63 -14.57 12.87
CA TYR A 55 -13.52 -13.85 13.48
C TYR A 55 -13.59 -13.84 15.00
N ALA A 56 -14.78 -13.65 15.59
CA ALA A 56 -14.96 -13.71 17.04
C ALA A 56 -14.57 -15.09 17.61
N SER A 57 -14.91 -16.17 16.89
CA SER A 57 -14.49 -17.53 17.24
C SER A 57 -12.97 -17.69 17.16
N TRP A 58 -12.33 -17.22 16.09
CA TRP A 58 -10.86 -17.22 15.97
C TRP A 58 -10.20 -16.40 17.09
N TRP A 59 -10.71 -15.21 17.39
CA TRP A 59 -10.20 -14.34 18.45
C TRP A 59 -10.28 -15.02 19.81
N SER A 60 -11.38 -15.72 20.11
CA SER A 60 -11.48 -16.53 21.33
C SER A 60 -10.41 -17.62 21.39
N CYS A 61 -10.16 -18.33 20.30
CA CYS A 61 -9.07 -19.32 20.22
C CYS A 61 -7.70 -18.66 20.47
N TYR A 62 -7.49 -17.46 19.93
CA TYR A 62 -6.25 -16.70 20.12
C TYR A 62 -6.04 -16.29 21.57
N GLN A 63 -7.08 -15.79 22.25
CA GLN A 63 -7.03 -15.44 23.67
C GLN A 63 -6.73 -16.66 24.54
N THR A 64 -7.34 -17.81 24.25
CA THR A 64 -7.03 -19.08 24.95
C THR A 64 -5.56 -19.48 24.76
N TYR A 65 -5.03 -19.37 23.54
CA TYR A 65 -3.62 -19.66 23.28
C TYR A 65 -2.64 -18.69 23.97
N LEU A 66 -3.01 -17.41 24.11
CA LEU A 66 -2.20 -16.43 24.85
C LEU A 66 -2.12 -16.77 26.34
N ASN A 67 -3.22 -17.28 26.92
CA ASN A 67 -3.26 -17.71 28.32
C ASN A 67 -2.56 -19.06 28.53
N ASP A 68 -2.71 -19.99 27.59
CA ASP A 68 -2.04 -21.30 27.58
C ASP A 68 -1.51 -21.62 26.19
N SER A 69 -0.19 -21.49 26.02
CA SER A 69 0.52 -21.75 24.76
C SER A 69 0.81 -23.24 24.51
N SER A 70 -0.02 -24.14 25.02
CA SER A 70 0.08 -25.58 24.77
C SER A 70 -0.01 -25.94 23.28
N PRO A 71 0.62 -27.06 22.85
CA PRO A 71 0.55 -27.53 21.46
C PRO A 71 -0.88 -27.73 20.95
N THR A 72 -1.78 -28.19 21.83
CA THR A 72 -3.21 -28.38 21.54
C THR A 72 -3.89 -27.07 21.18
N ASN A 73 -3.73 -26.03 22.00
CA ASN A 73 -4.32 -24.71 21.72
C ASN A 73 -3.73 -24.09 20.46
N LYS A 74 -2.43 -24.32 20.20
CA LYS A 74 -1.79 -23.90 18.95
C LYS A 74 -2.42 -24.58 17.73
N GLN A 75 -2.75 -25.87 17.82
CA GLN A 75 -3.41 -26.60 16.73
C GLN A 75 -4.84 -26.12 16.49
N VAL A 76 -5.60 -25.84 17.57
CA VAL A 76 -6.94 -25.26 17.47
C VAL A 76 -6.90 -23.89 16.80
N LEU A 77 -6.00 -23.00 17.25
CA LEU A 77 -5.81 -21.68 16.64
C LEU A 77 -5.43 -21.77 15.15
N LYS A 78 -4.61 -22.75 14.77
CA LYS A 78 -4.28 -23.01 13.37
C LYS A 78 -5.49 -23.46 12.57
N SER A 79 -6.32 -24.35 13.13
CA SER A 79 -7.49 -24.86 12.43
C SER A 79 -8.55 -23.79 12.17
N SER A 80 -8.63 -22.76 13.01
CA SER A 80 -9.53 -21.61 12.84
C SER A 80 -8.94 -20.48 11.98
N TRP A 81 -7.74 -20.65 11.43
CA TRP A 81 -7.04 -19.67 10.60
C TRP A 81 -7.87 -19.09 9.42
N PRO A 82 -8.67 -19.88 8.67
CA PRO A 82 -9.49 -19.34 7.57
C PRO A 82 -10.44 -18.21 8.01
N SER A 83 -10.87 -18.22 9.28
CA SER A 83 -11.70 -17.17 9.85
C SER A 83 -10.98 -15.83 9.97
N LEU A 84 -9.69 -15.81 10.33
CA LEU A 84 -8.87 -14.60 10.30
C LEU A 84 -8.64 -14.13 8.86
N GLN A 85 -8.31 -15.06 7.95
CA GLN A 85 -8.08 -14.71 6.55
C GLN A 85 -9.28 -14.01 5.91
N ALA A 86 -10.51 -14.40 6.26
CA ALA A 86 -11.71 -13.76 5.75
C ALA A 86 -11.75 -12.26 6.11
N VAL A 87 -11.36 -11.89 7.32
CA VAL A 87 -11.28 -10.49 7.76
C VAL A 87 -10.12 -9.76 7.10
N LEU A 88 -8.97 -10.43 6.95
CA LEU A 88 -7.79 -9.84 6.30
C LEU A 88 -8.01 -9.52 4.82
N LYS A 89 -9.00 -10.14 4.17
CA LYS A 89 -9.40 -9.82 2.79
C LYS A 89 -10.29 -8.58 2.70
N LEU A 90 -10.79 -8.06 3.82
CA LEU A 90 -11.62 -6.85 3.80
C LEU A 90 -10.77 -5.62 3.46
N PRO A 91 -11.18 -4.80 2.49
CA PRO A 91 -10.53 -3.52 2.19
C PRO A 91 -10.82 -2.49 3.29
N PRO A 92 -10.07 -1.38 3.37
CA PRO A 92 -10.42 -0.28 4.25
C PRO A 92 -11.74 0.37 3.80
N VAL A 93 -12.41 1.00 4.77
CA VAL A 93 -13.57 1.85 4.53
C VAL A 93 -13.20 2.97 3.56
N ILE A 94 -14.08 3.20 2.57
CA ILE A 94 -13.91 4.28 1.61
C ILE A 94 -13.98 5.64 2.31
N GLN A 95 -13.04 6.51 1.97
CA GLN A 95 -13.03 7.92 2.34
C GLN A 95 -13.45 8.77 1.14
N GLU A 96 -14.07 9.91 1.39
CA GLU A 96 -14.35 10.87 0.33
C GLU A 96 -13.04 11.52 -0.16
N CYS A 97 -12.76 11.51 -1.48
CA CYS A 97 -11.65 12.26 -2.06
C CYS A 97 -12.09 13.73 -2.14
N HIS A 98 -11.77 14.54 -1.13
CA HIS A 98 -11.93 15.98 -1.23
C HIS A 98 -10.75 16.56 -2.02
N ILE A 99 -10.98 16.79 -3.32
CA ILE A 99 -10.09 17.63 -4.11
C ILE A 99 -10.35 19.06 -3.66
N GLY A 100 -9.61 19.52 -2.66
CA GLY A 100 -9.66 20.92 -2.22
C GLY A 100 -9.16 21.87 -3.31
N GLU A 101 -9.03 23.15 -2.99
CA GLU A 101 -8.35 24.11 -3.86
C GLU A 101 -6.90 23.67 -4.06
N ILE A 102 -6.62 23.08 -5.23
CA ILE A 102 -5.27 22.75 -5.65
C ILE A 102 -4.56 24.10 -5.80
N LYS A 103 -3.53 24.33 -4.98
CA LYS A 103 -2.73 25.55 -5.10
C LYS A 103 -2.13 25.56 -6.49
N GLN A 104 -2.59 26.49 -7.34
CA GLN A 104 -1.91 26.75 -8.61
C GLN A 104 -0.45 27.04 -8.30
N CYS A 105 0.45 26.27 -8.90
CA CYS A 105 1.86 26.55 -8.80
C CYS A 105 2.18 27.78 -9.62
N ASP A 106 3.00 28.67 -9.07
CA ASP A 106 3.71 29.65 -9.88
C ASP A 106 4.59 28.89 -10.89
N VAL A 107 4.11 28.78 -12.14
CA VAL A 107 4.80 28.11 -13.26
C VAL A 107 5.97 28.95 -13.76
N ALA A 108 6.48 29.88 -12.94
CA ALA A 108 7.50 30.86 -13.33
C ALA A 108 8.80 30.20 -13.82
N ASN A 109 9.05 28.93 -13.47
CA ASN A 109 10.19 28.16 -13.92
C ASN A 109 9.72 26.82 -14.53
N LYS A 110 9.41 26.82 -15.83
CA LYS A 110 9.24 25.56 -16.58
C LYS A 110 10.57 24.80 -16.51
N HIS A 111 10.58 23.62 -15.89
CA HIS A 111 11.79 22.81 -15.84
C HIS A 111 11.97 22.09 -17.18
N GLN A 112 13.15 22.23 -17.78
CA GLN A 112 13.48 21.52 -19.02
C GLN A 112 13.84 20.08 -18.66
N VAL A 113 12.83 19.22 -18.60
CA VAL A 113 13.03 17.77 -18.47
C VAL A 113 13.50 17.26 -19.84
N SER A 114 14.44 16.32 -19.86
CA SER A 114 14.80 15.64 -21.11
C SER A 114 14.00 14.35 -21.25
N ALA A 115 13.45 14.09 -22.44
CA ALA A 115 12.74 12.84 -22.75
C ALA A 115 13.59 11.58 -22.49
N GLU A 116 14.92 11.69 -22.51
CA GLU A 116 15.84 10.59 -22.20
C GLU A 116 15.98 10.34 -20.69
N PHE A 117 15.92 11.42 -19.88
CA PHE A 117 16.21 11.41 -18.44
C PHE A 117 14.99 11.66 -17.55
N VAL A 118 13.77 11.63 -18.11
CA VAL A 118 12.49 11.88 -17.39
C VAL A 118 12.40 11.17 -16.04
N LEU A 119 12.87 9.93 -15.93
CA LEU A 119 12.85 9.20 -14.66
C LEU A 119 13.72 9.87 -13.59
N ASP A 120 14.95 10.20 -13.94
CA ASP A 120 15.92 10.80 -13.02
C ASP A 120 15.55 12.26 -12.70
N ASP A 121 15.09 13.02 -13.70
CA ASP A 121 14.64 14.40 -13.55
C ASP A 121 13.41 14.48 -12.63
N VAL A 122 12.40 13.62 -12.84
CA VAL A 122 11.21 13.56 -11.97
C VAL A 122 11.61 13.13 -10.55
N ALA A 123 12.48 12.13 -10.40
CA ALA A 123 12.96 11.71 -9.08
C ALA A 123 13.71 12.84 -8.36
N LEU A 124 14.51 13.63 -9.09
CA LEU A 124 15.22 14.79 -8.57
C LEU A 124 14.25 15.91 -8.17
N GLU A 125 13.24 16.21 -9.00
CA GLU A 125 12.18 17.17 -8.66
C GLU A 125 11.42 16.73 -7.40
N CYS A 126 11.10 15.44 -7.25
CA CYS A 126 10.51 14.94 -6.01
C CYS A 126 11.44 15.17 -4.81
N MET A 127 12.75 14.92 -4.93
CA MET A 127 13.72 15.12 -3.85
C MET A 127 13.87 16.59 -3.46
N ASN A 128 13.84 17.51 -4.43
CA ASN A 128 14.07 18.93 -4.20
C ASN A 128 12.84 19.66 -3.65
N ASN A 129 11.63 19.23 -4.05
CA ASN A 129 10.40 19.95 -3.76
C ASN A 129 9.54 19.32 -2.67
N ILE A 130 9.77 18.04 -2.33
CA ILE A 130 9.01 17.36 -1.28
C ILE A 130 9.76 17.49 0.05
N LYS A 131 9.11 18.11 1.03
CA LYS A 131 9.65 18.23 2.38
C LYS A 131 9.94 16.86 2.99
N ASN A 132 11.11 16.74 3.63
CA ASN A 132 11.57 15.51 4.30
C ASN A 132 11.56 14.29 3.37
N ALA A 133 11.89 14.51 2.09
CA ALA A 133 12.11 13.47 1.11
C ALA A 133 13.36 12.63 1.44
N ILE A 134 13.22 11.31 1.35
CA ILE A 134 14.31 10.35 1.57
C ILE A 134 14.34 9.42 0.36
N ARG A 135 15.44 9.46 -0.41
CA ARG A 135 15.64 8.50 -1.49
C ARG A 135 15.98 7.13 -0.91
N VAL A 136 15.28 6.10 -1.37
CA VAL A 136 15.48 4.71 -0.95
C VAL A 136 15.66 3.79 -2.15
N SER A 137 16.58 2.85 -2.04
CA SER A 137 16.66 1.70 -2.94
C SER A 137 15.76 0.60 -2.40
N THR A 138 14.78 0.19 -3.19
CA THR A 138 13.80 -0.83 -2.79
C THR A 138 14.10 -2.14 -3.52
N PRO A 139 13.88 -3.31 -2.88
CA PRO A 139 14.12 -4.58 -3.52
C PRO A 139 13.11 -4.81 -4.65
N SER A 140 13.55 -5.25 -5.82
CA SER A 140 12.66 -5.59 -6.93
C SER A 140 11.89 -6.89 -6.72
N ILE A 141 12.26 -7.67 -5.71
CA ILE A 141 11.67 -8.96 -5.36
C ILE A 141 11.21 -8.90 -3.91
N VAL A 142 9.96 -9.32 -3.65
CA VAL A 142 9.39 -9.38 -2.30
C VAL A 142 8.79 -10.75 -2.02
N ARG A 143 8.73 -11.11 -0.74
CA ARG A 143 8.03 -12.32 -0.29
C ARG A 143 6.53 -12.14 -0.43
N SER A 144 5.80 -13.25 -0.63
CA SER A 144 4.33 -13.25 -0.69
C SER A 144 3.68 -12.58 0.52
N ALA A 145 4.32 -12.67 1.68
CA ALA A 145 3.82 -12.11 2.92
C ALA A 145 3.77 -10.57 2.92
N VAL A 146 4.67 -9.93 2.16
CA VAL A 146 4.62 -8.46 1.99
C VAL A 146 3.44 -8.08 1.10
N LEU A 147 3.20 -8.83 0.02
CA LEU A 147 2.04 -8.61 -0.86
C LEU A 147 0.72 -8.77 -0.09
N GLU A 148 0.63 -9.84 0.71
CA GLU A 148 -0.50 -10.10 1.59
C GLU A 148 -0.69 -8.99 2.62
N GLY A 149 0.38 -8.53 3.26
CA GLY A 149 0.32 -7.43 4.20
C GLY A 149 -0.11 -6.10 3.55
N CYS A 150 0.18 -5.91 2.26
CA CYS A 150 -0.33 -4.79 1.47
C CYS A 150 -1.74 -5.03 0.91
N ASN A 151 -2.31 -6.23 1.08
CA ASN A 151 -3.57 -6.67 0.45
C ASN A 151 -3.60 -6.45 -1.07
N VAL A 152 -2.49 -6.70 -1.77
CA VAL A 152 -2.44 -6.63 -3.24
C VAL A 152 -2.73 -7.98 -3.87
N GLU A 153 -3.33 -7.97 -5.07
CA GLU A 153 -3.65 -9.19 -5.82
C GLU A 153 -2.36 -9.85 -6.30
N VAL A 154 -2.05 -11.02 -5.74
CA VAL A 154 -0.83 -11.77 -6.01
C VAL A 154 -0.71 -12.17 -7.49
N ASP A 155 -1.84 -12.44 -8.14
CA ASP A 155 -1.91 -12.84 -9.56
C ASP A 155 -1.47 -11.72 -10.53
N ARG A 156 -1.37 -10.47 -10.04
CA ARG A 156 -0.82 -9.35 -10.82
C ARG A 156 0.71 -9.27 -10.78
N HIS A 157 1.37 -10.21 -10.13
CA HIS A 157 2.82 -10.22 -9.96
C HIS A 157 3.42 -11.53 -10.47
N LEU A 158 4.64 -11.43 -11.00
CA LEU A 158 5.36 -12.59 -11.49
C LEU A 158 5.93 -13.39 -10.31
N GLY A 159 5.36 -14.56 -10.04
CA GLY A 159 5.89 -15.51 -9.07
C GLY A 159 7.21 -16.12 -9.56
N ILE A 160 8.20 -16.19 -8.68
CA ILE A 160 9.46 -16.89 -8.94
C ILE A 160 9.22 -18.37 -8.68
N ALA A 161 9.34 -19.20 -9.73
CA ALA A 161 9.23 -20.66 -9.61
C ALA A 161 10.25 -21.20 -8.58
N ASP A 162 9.87 -22.27 -7.89
CA ASP A 162 10.71 -23.00 -6.93
C ASP A 162 11.28 -22.16 -5.77
N SER A 163 10.67 -21.00 -5.47
CA SER A 163 11.05 -20.18 -4.33
C SER A 163 10.33 -20.60 -3.05
N ASP A 164 11.09 -20.90 -1.99
CA ASP A 164 10.56 -21.16 -0.64
C ASP A 164 11.28 -20.27 0.41
N PRO A 165 10.58 -19.30 1.04
CA PRO A 165 9.18 -18.94 0.83
C PRO A 165 8.93 -18.32 -0.55
N GLN A 166 7.71 -18.43 -1.05
CA GLN A 166 7.30 -17.89 -2.35
C GLN A 166 7.61 -16.40 -2.48
N ASN A 167 8.36 -16.05 -3.53
CA ASN A 167 8.76 -14.69 -3.87
C ASN A 167 8.12 -14.23 -5.19
N TYR A 168 8.01 -12.91 -5.34
CA TYR A 168 7.39 -12.24 -6.48
C TYR A 168 8.24 -11.07 -6.95
N VAL A 169 8.32 -10.89 -8.27
CA VAL A 169 8.92 -9.71 -8.90
C VAL A 169 7.89 -8.58 -8.92
N VAL A 170 8.24 -7.47 -8.30
CA VAL A 170 7.38 -6.27 -8.17
C VAL A 170 8.05 -5.00 -8.68
N GLY A 171 9.38 -4.94 -8.63
CA GLY A 171 10.12 -3.73 -8.98
C GLY A 171 9.85 -2.55 -8.04
N THR A 172 9.95 -1.33 -8.54
CA THR A 172 9.58 -0.11 -7.83
C THR A 172 8.07 -0.07 -7.64
N SER A 173 7.61 -0.19 -6.39
CA SER A 173 6.18 -0.27 -6.06
C SER A 173 5.95 -0.02 -4.55
N LEU A 174 4.68 0.01 -4.15
CA LEU A 174 4.30 0.09 -2.75
C LEU A 174 4.82 -1.12 -1.93
N PRO A 175 4.62 -2.40 -2.35
CA PRO A 175 5.14 -3.55 -1.63
C PRO A 175 6.66 -3.53 -1.45
N SER A 176 7.44 -3.17 -2.48
CA SER A 176 8.89 -3.12 -2.35
C SER A 176 9.35 -2.06 -1.36
N THR A 177 8.71 -0.88 -1.38
CA THR A 177 9.01 0.19 -0.40
C THR A 177 8.67 -0.25 1.03
N LEU A 178 7.50 -0.85 1.23
CA LEU A 178 7.04 -1.29 2.55
C LEU A 178 7.81 -2.48 3.11
N SER A 179 8.42 -3.30 2.25
CA SER A 179 9.26 -4.42 2.68
C SER A 179 10.41 -3.98 3.62
N LEU A 180 10.89 -2.74 3.46
CA LEU A 180 11.91 -2.12 4.30
C LEU A 180 11.39 -1.76 5.71
N LEU A 181 10.08 -1.59 5.85
CA LEU A 181 9.40 -1.06 7.03
C LEU A 181 8.70 -2.12 7.87
N VAL A 182 8.67 -3.37 7.42
CA VAL A 182 8.01 -4.47 8.15
C VAL A 182 8.54 -4.55 9.59
N ARG A 183 7.62 -4.45 10.56
CA ARG A 183 7.89 -4.48 12.01
C ARG A 183 8.87 -3.40 12.49
N LYS A 184 8.83 -2.22 11.87
CA LYS A 184 9.66 -1.09 12.28
C LYS A 184 8.90 -0.11 13.17
N GLU A 185 9.59 0.36 14.21
CA GLU A 185 9.19 1.55 14.96
C GLU A 185 10.01 2.76 14.50
N LEU A 186 9.32 3.82 14.07
CA LEU A 186 9.91 5.05 13.55
C LEU A 186 10.25 6.00 14.70
N THR A 187 11.53 6.03 15.10
CA THR A 187 11.99 6.80 16.27
C THR A 187 12.40 8.23 15.94
N ASN A 188 12.84 8.52 14.71
CA ASN A 188 13.34 9.84 14.35
C ASN A 188 12.17 10.87 14.27
N SER A 189 12.16 11.85 15.17
CA SER A 189 11.17 12.94 15.18
C SER A 189 11.51 14.08 14.22
N LYS A 190 12.79 14.29 13.90
CA LYS A 190 13.25 15.44 13.09
C LYS A 190 12.80 15.35 11.64
N VAL A 191 12.74 14.14 11.09
CA VAL A 191 12.41 13.89 9.69
C VAL A 191 10.95 13.49 9.51
N PHE A 192 10.18 13.31 10.59
CA PHE A 192 8.79 12.85 10.52
C PHE A 192 7.81 14.05 10.58
N PRO A 193 6.78 14.13 9.71
CA PRO A 193 6.44 13.20 8.63
C PRO A 193 7.48 13.20 7.51
N CYS A 194 7.69 12.05 6.87
CA CYS A 194 8.66 11.86 5.79
C CYS A 194 8.02 11.26 4.54
N THR A 195 8.67 11.46 3.39
CA THR A 195 8.28 10.80 2.12
C THR A 195 9.45 9.96 1.63
N LEU A 196 9.25 8.64 1.54
CA LEU A 196 10.21 7.74 0.91
C LEU A 196 10.01 7.79 -0.61
N ILE A 197 11.10 7.97 -1.35
CA ILE A 197 11.09 8.08 -2.81
C ILE A 197 11.93 6.94 -3.38
N SER A 198 11.33 6.14 -4.24
CA SER A 198 12.01 5.11 -5.01
C SER A 198 11.73 5.31 -6.49
N ALA A 199 12.76 5.20 -7.32
CA ALA A 199 12.66 5.39 -8.77
C ALA A 199 13.25 4.15 -9.45
N GLY A 200 12.62 3.69 -10.52
CA GLY A 200 13.07 2.51 -11.24
C GLY A 200 11.96 1.87 -12.06
N LYS A 201 12.12 0.57 -12.33
CA LYS A 201 11.16 -0.23 -13.10
C LYS A 201 10.18 -0.91 -12.15
N GLY A 202 8.90 -0.69 -12.35
CA GLY A 202 7.81 -1.49 -11.78
C GLY A 202 7.43 -2.63 -12.73
N TYR A 203 7.01 -3.75 -12.16
CA TYR A 203 6.60 -4.94 -12.92
C TYR A 203 5.19 -5.36 -12.53
N SER A 204 4.35 -5.59 -13.54
CA SER A 204 3.04 -6.22 -13.37
C SER A 204 2.84 -7.33 -14.40
N ALA A 205 1.99 -8.30 -14.05
CA ALA A 205 1.60 -9.38 -14.93
C ALA A 205 0.13 -9.21 -15.31
N ASN A 206 -0.16 -9.33 -16.61
CA ASN A 206 -1.53 -9.40 -17.12
C ASN A 206 -1.61 -10.54 -18.14
N ASN A 207 -2.46 -11.54 -17.88
CA ASN A 207 -2.62 -12.72 -18.74
C ASN A 207 -1.28 -13.39 -19.12
N GLY A 208 -0.34 -13.47 -18.19
CA GLY A 208 0.99 -14.06 -18.41
C GLY A 208 1.99 -13.15 -19.15
N GLN A 209 1.58 -11.98 -19.63
CA GLN A 209 2.48 -10.97 -20.18
C GLN A 209 3.01 -10.06 -19.07
N ILE A 210 4.33 -9.83 -19.09
CA ILE A 210 5.00 -8.92 -18.16
C ILE A 210 4.96 -7.53 -18.76
N LEU A 211 4.35 -6.61 -18.02
CA LEU A 211 4.43 -5.19 -18.29
C LEU A 211 5.52 -4.57 -17.40
N GLU A 212 6.51 -3.96 -18.04
CA GLU A 212 7.54 -3.16 -17.39
C GLU A 212 7.20 -1.67 -17.56
N GLN A 213 7.28 -0.89 -16.48
CA GLN A 213 7.05 0.55 -16.53
C GLN A 213 8.08 1.29 -15.67
N LYS A 214 8.71 2.33 -16.22
CA LYS A 214 9.54 3.27 -15.44
C LYS A 214 8.64 4.20 -14.65
N LEU A 215 8.84 4.23 -13.34
CA LEU A 215 8.02 5.02 -12.44
C LEU A 215 8.81 5.54 -11.23
N VAL A 216 8.28 6.61 -10.64
CA VAL A 216 8.65 7.08 -9.31
C VAL A 216 7.53 6.72 -8.34
N SER A 217 7.88 6.00 -7.27
CA SER A 217 6.99 5.62 -6.18
C SER A 217 7.30 6.48 -4.96
N LEU A 218 6.27 7.12 -4.42
CA LEU A 218 6.35 7.96 -3.24
C LEU A 218 5.49 7.37 -2.12
N LEU A 219 6.08 7.12 -0.95
CA LEU A 219 5.35 6.68 0.25
C LEU A 219 5.53 7.71 1.35
N ARG A 220 4.46 8.46 1.64
CA ARG A 220 4.41 9.40 2.77
C ARG A 220 3.97 8.68 4.04
N LEU A 221 4.72 8.88 5.11
CA LEU A 221 4.45 8.38 6.45
C LEU A 221 4.16 9.58 7.37
N SER A 222 2.99 9.59 8.01
CA SER A 222 2.54 10.72 8.82
C SER A 222 1.68 10.29 10.02
N SER A 223 1.51 11.18 11.00
CA SER A 223 0.62 10.93 12.15
C SER A 223 -0.85 11.02 11.76
N SER A 224 -1.18 11.90 10.81
CA SER A 224 -2.51 12.12 10.24
C SER A 224 -2.56 11.66 8.79
N ASN A 225 -3.75 11.69 8.18
CA ASN A 225 -3.89 11.49 6.75
C ASN A 225 -3.10 12.58 6.00
N GLY A 226 -2.09 12.18 5.21
CA GLY A 226 -1.24 13.08 4.43
C GLY A 226 -1.61 13.13 2.95
N PHE A 227 -2.85 12.75 2.61
CA PHE A 227 -3.33 12.61 1.23
C PHE A 227 -3.28 13.92 0.46
N THR A 228 -3.89 14.99 0.97
CA THR A 228 -3.97 16.28 0.28
C THR A 228 -2.59 16.89 0.08
N GLU A 229 -1.70 16.77 1.06
CA GLU A 229 -0.33 17.26 0.96
C GLU A 229 0.44 16.51 -0.13
N LEU A 230 0.33 15.18 -0.19
CA LEU A 230 1.05 14.42 -1.23
C LEU A 230 0.43 14.65 -2.61
N LEU A 231 -0.89 14.79 -2.69
CA LEU A 231 -1.58 15.14 -3.92
C LEU A 231 -1.07 16.48 -4.46
N ASN A 232 -1.04 17.52 -3.62
CA ASN A 232 -0.51 18.82 -4.01
C ASN A 232 0.95 18.73 -4.46
N ASP A 233 1.81 18.06 -3.69
CA ASP A 233 3.23 17.89 -4.06
C ASP A 233 3.39 17.24 -5.45
N VAL A 234 2.66 16.16 -5.72
CA VAL A 234 2.74 15.43 -7.00
C VAL A 234 2.16 16.26 -8.14
N VAL A 235 1.04 16.95 -7.92
CA VAL A 235 0.43 17.85 -8.91
C VAL A 235 1.36 18.99 -9.25
N SER A 236 1.99 19.60 -8.23
CA SER A 236 2.97 20.67 -8.42
C SER A 236 4.14 20.24 -9.29
N ILE A 237 4.65 19.02 -9.10
CA ILE A 237 5.75 18.47 -9.89
C ILE A 237 5.31 18.24 -11.34
N ILE A 238 4.13 17.65 -11.56
CA ILE A 238 3.63 17.37 -12.92
C ILE A 238 3.28 18.67 -13.64
N ALA A 239 2.70 19.65 -12.95
CA ALA A 239 2.32 20.95 -13.51
C ALA A 239 3.52 21.77 -14.02
N ARG A 240 4.73 21.55 -13.49
CA ARG A 240 5.97 22.16 -14.00
C ARG A 240 6.40 21.60 -15.35
N ILE A 241 6.01 20.38 -15.67
CA ILE A 241 6.27 19.72 -16.95
C ILE A 241 5.18 20.14 -17.94
N ASN A 242 3.92 19.96 -17.55
CA ASN A 242 2.77 20.40 -18.33
C ASN A 242 1.72 21.01 -17.40
N PRO A 243 1.39 22.31 -17.51
CA PRO A 243 0.44 22.97 -16.63
C PRO A 243 -1.02 22.52 -16.83
N ASN A 244 -1.34 21.85 -17.95
CA ASN A 244 -2.69 21.39 -18.28
C ASN A 244 -3.00 20.05 -17.60
N VAL A 245 -2.90 20.01 -16.27
CA VAL A 245 -3.22 18.83 -15.46
C VAL A 245 -4.70 18.80 -15.09
N THR A 246 -5.29 17.62 -15.15
CA THR A 246 -6.64 17.35 -14.64
C THR A 246 -6.57 16.32 -13.53
N ILE A 247 -7.28 16.55 -12.43
CA ILE A 247 -7.37 15.60 -11.32
C ILE A 247 -8.76 14.99 -11.30
N THR A 248 -8.84 13.67 -11.25
CA THR A 248 -10.12 12.95 -11.22
C THR A 248 -10.15 11.96 -10.05
N PRO A 249 -11.21 11.96 -9.21
CA PRO A 249 -11.40 10.92 -8.20
C PRO A 249 -11.57 9.55 -8.84
N VAL A 250 -10.90 8.55 -8.29
CA VAL A 250 -11.07 7.16 -8.70
C VAL A 250 -12.40 6.64 -8.15
N GLN A 251 -13.16 5.95 -8.99
CA GLN A 251 -14.44 5.40 -8.58
C GLN A 251 -14.24 4.27 -7.55
N PRO A 252 -15.16 4.11 -6.58
CA PRO A 252 -15.07 3.09 -5.54
C PRO A 252 -14.76 1.66 -6.00
N ASN A 253 -15.34 1.24 -7.13
CA ASN A 253 -15.15 -0.08 -7.74
C ASN A 253 -13.75 -0.26 -8.38
N ASP A 254 -13.09 0.84 -8.73
CA ASP A 254 -11.76 0.85 -9.36
C ASP A 254 -10.62 1.07 -8.34
N LEU A 255 -10.96 1.30 -7.07
CA LEU A 255 -9.99 1.37 -5.98
C LEU A 255 -9.31 0.01 -5.76
N THR A 256 -8.00 0.03 -5.55
CA THR A 256 -7.29 -1.18 -5.09
C THR A 256 -7.72 -1.53 -3.66
N ASN A 257 -7.49 -2.79 -3.25
CA ASN A 257 -7.98 -3.29 -1.97
C ASN A 257 -7.34 -2.59 -0.74
N TYR A 258 -6.24 -1.86 -0.89
CA TYR A 258 -5.61 -1.10 0.19
C TYR A 258 -5.97 0.39 0.18
N GLU A 259 -6.61 0.88 -0.88
CA GLU A 259 -6.94 2.29 -1.06
C GLU A 259 -8.24 2.61 -0.33
N ALA A 260 -8.22 3.55 0.61
CA ALA A 260 -9.43 4.16 1.16
C ALA A 260 -10.02 5.22 0.20
N ALA A 261 -9.15 5.94 -0.51
CA ALA A 261 -9.51 6.87 -1.57
C ALA A 261 -8.33 6.97 -2.54
N ALA A 262 -8.59 7.37 -3.79
CA ALA A 262 -7.54 7.69 -4.73
C ALA A 262 -8.01 8.75 -5.72
N CYS A 263 -7.06 9.48 -6.27
CA CYS A 263 -7.28 10.44 -7.33
C CYS A 263 -6.18 10.25 -8.40
N THR A 264 -6.54 10.27 -9.69
CA THR A 264 -5.58 10.22 -10.82
C THR A 264 -5.27 11.64 -11.29
N ILE A 265 -4.08 11.81 -11.85
CA ILE A 265 -3.61 13.06 -12.44
C ILE A 265 -3.32 12.77 -13.91
N ALA A 266 -3.99 13.49 -14.80
CA ALA A 266 -3.91 13.29 -16.23
C ALA A 266 -3.43 14.54 -16.97
N ILE A 267 -2.70 14.31 -18.06
CA ILE A 267 -2.36 15.31 -19.09
C ILE A 267 -3.01 14.83 -20.39
N ASP A 268 -3.79 15.68 -21.04
CA ASP A 268 -4.48 15.35 -22.31
C ASP A 268 -5.19 13.98 -22.27
N ARG A 269 -5.87 13.67 -21.15
CA ARG A 269 -6.59 12.42 -20.88
C ARG A 269 -5.72 11.16 -20.70
N VAL A 270 -4.41 11.32 -20.59
CA VAL A 270 -3.49 10.23 -20.23
C VAL A 270 -3.16 10.34 -18.74
N ASP A 271 -3.53 9.32 -17.95
CA ASP A 271 -3.16 9.25 -16.53
C ASP A 271 -1.64 9.11 -16.39
N VAL A 272 -0.99 10.16 -15.90
CA VAL A 272 0.46 10.21 -15.69
C VAL A 272 0.85 10.00 -14.23
N ALA A 273 -0.09 10.08 -13.30
CA ALA A 273 0.12 9.70 -11.92
C ALA A 273 -1.17 9.26 -11.21
N LYS A 274 -1.00 8.55 -10.10
CA LYS A 274 -2.08 8.19 -9.16
C LYS A 274 -1.63 8.46 -7.73
N VAL A 275 -2.48 9.09 -6.94
CA VAL A 275 -2.26 9.33 -5.50
C VAL A 275 -3.36 8.61 -4.72
N SER A 276 -2.97 7.92 -3.66
CA SER A 276 -3.78 6.96 -2.92
C SER A 276 -3.71 7.22 -1.42
N SER A 277 -4.88 7.41 -0.79
CA SER A 277 -5.04 7.40 0.67
C SER A 277 -5.09 5.95 1.14
N VAL A 278 -4.16 5.56 2.01
CA VAL A 278 -4.12 4.21 2.60
C VAL A 278 -4.56 4.25 4.07
N GLY A 279 -4.31 5.37 4.75
CA GLY A 279 -4.55 5.49 6.19
C GLY A 279 -3.61 4.56 6.97
N ASP A 280 -4.09 3.96 8.05
CA ASP A 280 -3.33 3.01 8.86
C ASP A 280 -3.54 1.54 8.47
N TYR A 281 -4.23 1.29 7.36
CA TYR A 281 -4.64 -0.06 6.93
C TYR A 281 -3.44 -1.00 6.78
N ILE A 282 -2.45 -0.60 5.99
CA ILE A 282 -1.24 -1.39 5.75
C ILE A 282 -0.32 -1.38 6.98
N SER A 283 -0.21 -0.24 7.68
CA SER A 283 0.70 -0.13 8.83
C SER A 283 0.27 -1.03 10.00
N ARG A 284 -1.03 -1.25 10.19
CA ARG A 284 -1.57 -2.29 11.09
C ARG A 284 -1.12 -3.69 10.69
N ARG A 285 -1.24 -4.02 9.41
CA ARG A 285 -0.91 -5.35 8.86
C ARG A 285 0.60 -5.64 8.89
N LEU A 286 1.43 -4.63 8.64
CA LEU A 286 2.89 -4.79 8.60
C LEU A 286 3.59 -4.39 9.91
N HIS A 287 2.83 -3.99 10.93
CA HIS A 287 3.34 -3.45 12.19
C HIS A 287 4.34 -2.31 11.98
N VAL A 288 3.89 -1.23 11.34
CA VAL A 288 4.69 -0.01 11.17
C VAL A 288 4.16 1.04 12.12
N VAL A 289 4.95 1.37 13.14
CA VAL A 289 4.50 2.20 14.26
C VAL A 289 5.42 3.39 14.48
N LYS A 290 4.89 4.43 15.13
CA LYS A 290 5.64 5.56 15.69
C LYS A 290 5.10 5.85 17.08
N SER A 291 5.96 5.83 18.09
CA SER A 291 5.57 6.09 19.48
C SER A 291 4.38 5.21 19.92
N GLY A 292 4.45 3.92 19.57
CA GLY A 292 3.40 2.94 19.86
C GLY A 292 2.09 3.08 19.07
N ARG A 293 1.98 4.01 18.11
CA ARG A 293 0.78 4.19 17.26
C ARG A 293 1.07 3.80 15.81
N PHE A 294 0.10 3.20 15.13
CA PHE A 294 0.20 2.90 13.72
C PHE A 294 0.29 4.19 12.89
N VAL A 295 1.20 4.21 11.92
CA VAL A 295 1.39 5.40 11.06
C VAL A 295 0.34 5.44 9.96
N ASN A 296 -0.07 6.64 9.59
CA ASN A 296 -0.87 6.84 8.38
C ASN A 296 0.04 6.85 7.16
N MET A 297 -0.45 6.26 6.07
CA MET A 297 0.26 6.10 4.82
C MET A 297 -0.52 6.75 3.68
N THR A 298 0.21 7.45 2.82
CA THR A 298 -0.27 7.91 1.52
C THR A 298 0.74 7.49 0.48
N HIS A 299 0.27 6.94 -0.63
CA HIS A 299 1.13 6.42 -1.70
C HIS A 299 0.85 7.14 -3.01
N ALA A 300 1.89 7.42 -3.78
CA ALA A 300 1.76 7.93 -5.14
C ALA A 300 2.67 7.18 -6.10
N LEU A 301 2.20 7.06 -7.35
CA LEU A 301 2.96 6.57 -8.49
C LEU A 301 2.95 7.64 -9.57
N ILE A 302 4.11 7.97 -10.12
CA ILE A 302 4.28 8.82 -11.30
C ILE A 302 4.81 7.94 -12.42
N TYR A 303 4.06 7.81 -13.52
CA TYR A 303 4.37 6.95 -14.66
C TYR A 303 5.27 7.68 -15.66
N CYS A 304 6.59 7.62 -15.46
CA CYS A 304 7.56 8.37 -16.25
C CYS A 304 7.54 8.03 -17.74
N ASP A 305 7.26 6.78 -18.12
CA ASP A 305 7.12 6.40 -19.54
C ASP A 305 5.92 7.08 -20.22
N LEU A 306 4.85 7.36 -19.48
CA LEU A 306 3.69 8.09 -20.00
C LEU A 306 3.96 9.59 -20.01
N LEU A 307 4.58 10.09 -18.95
CA LEU A 307 4.93 11.50 -18.80
C LEU A 307 5.93 11.96 -19.88
N LYS A 308 6.83 11.08 -20.31
CA LYS A 308 7.79 11.32 -21.41
C LYS A 308 7.14 11.82 -22.70
N LYS A 309 5.87 11.48 -22.96
CA LYS A 309 5.14 11.91 -24.16
C LYS A 309 4.84 13.42 -24.18
N PHE A 310 5.02 14.09 -23.05
CA PHE A 310 4.69 15.50 -22.85
C PHE A 310 5.94 16.36 -22.57
N VAL A 311 7.12 15.80 -22.81
CA VAL A 311 8.42 16.44 -22.62
C VAL A 311 9.04 16.62 -24.01
N ASP A 312 9.07 17.87 -24.48
CA ASP A 312 9.67 18.28 -25.76
C ASP A 312 11.20 18.41 -25.66
#